data_AF-A0A451EDL2-F1
#
_entry.id   AF-A0A451EDL2-F1
#
_cell.length_a   1.000
_cell.length_b   1.000
_cell.length_c   1.000
_cell.angle_alpha   90.00
_cell.angle_beta   90.00
_cell.angle_gamma   90.00
#
_symmetry.space_group_name_H-M   'P 1'
#
loop_
_entity.id
_entity.type
_entity.pdbx_description
1 polymer ?
#
loop_
_entity_poly.entity_id
_entity_poly.type
_entity_poly.pdbx_seq_one_letter_code
_entity_poly.pdbx_strand_id
1 'polypeptide(L)'
;DKLVEDHLAVQSLIRAYQIRGHHVAQLDPLGILDADLDSSVPADIISSTDKLGFYGLHESDLDKVFHLPTTTFIGGQEPALPLREIIRRLEMAYCQHIGVEFMFINDLEQCQWIRQKFETPGIMQFTNEEKRTLLARLVRSTRFEEFLQRKWSSEKRFGLEGCEVLIPALKTIIDMSSANGVDYVIMGMPHRGRLNVLANVIRKELEQIFCQFDSKLEAADEGSGDMKYHLGMYHRRINRVTDRNITLSLVANPSHLEAADPVVMGKTKAEQFYCGDTEGKK
;
A
#
# COMPACT_ATOMS: atom_id res chain seq x y z
N ASP A 1 -35.84 16.49 21.43
CA ASP A 1 -35.92 15.08 21.00
C ASP A 1 -35.32 14.91 19.60
N LYS A 2 -35.94 15.44 18.54
CA LYS A 2 -35.41 15.33 17.16
C LYS A 2 -33.94 15.76 16.97
N LEU A 3 -33.49 16.83 17.61
CA LEU A 3 -32.09 17.26 17.50
C LEU A 3 -31.10 16.24 18.09
N VAL A 4 -31.48 15.55 19.17
CA VAL A 4 -30.64 14.50 19.78
C VAL A 4 -30.62 13.26 18.90
N GLU A 5 -31.77 12.90 18.33
CA GLU A 5 -31.89 11.81 17.33
C GLU A 5 -31.01 12.09 16.11
N ASP A 6 -31.06 13.31 15.56
CA ASP A 6 -30.23 13.70 14.41
C ASP A 6 -28.72 13.58 14.74
N HIS A 7 -28.29 13.95 15.96
CA HIS A 7 -26.89 13.79 16.38
C HIS A 7 -26.46 12.31 16.52
N LEU A 8 -27.33 11.46 17.08
CA LEU A 8 -27.07 10.01 17.19
C LEU A 8 -27.05 9.34 15.82
N ALA A 9 -27.89 9.80 14.89
CA ALA A 9 -27.90 9.40 13.50
C ALA A 9 -26.56 9.73 12.82
N VAL A 10 -26.05 10.95 12.98
CA VAL A 10 -24.74 11.35 12.42
C VAL A 10 -23.59 10.56 13.04
N GLN A 11 -23.62 10.27 14.34
CA GLN A 11 -22.61 9.41 14.96
C GLN A 11 -22.65 7.97 14.40
N SER A 12 -23.85 7.44 14.17
CA SER A 12 -24.04 6.11 13.58
C SER A 12 -23.56 6.08 12.13
N LEU A 13 -23.80 7.15 11.38
CA LEU A 13 -23.31 7.34 10.02
C LEU A 13 -21.78 7.35 9.96
N ILE A 14 -21.12 8.14 10.81
CA ILE A 14 -19.64 8.15 10.88
C ILE A 14 -19.11 6.75 11.15
N ARG A 15 -19.71 6.04 12.12
CA ARG A 15 -19.33 4.67 12.46
C ARG A 15 -19.55 3.70 11.30
N ALA A 16 -20.60 3.85 10.51
CA ALA A 16 -20.88 3.03 9.35
C ALA A 16 -19.75 3.14 8.30
N TYR A 17 -19.30 4.35 7.97
CA TYR A 17 -18.17 4.57 7.06
C TYR A 17 -16.86 3.96 7.60
N GLN A 18 -16.58 4.10 8.89
CA GLN A 18 -15.39 3.52 9.52
C GLN A 18 -15.37 1.98 9.43
N ILE A 19 -16.54 1.32 9.51
CA ILE A 19 -16.64 -0.14 9.49
C ILE A 19 -16.73 -0.66 8.05
N ARG A 20 -17.56 -0.04 7.20
CA ARG A 20 -18.00 -0.58 5.91
C ARG A 20 -17.66 0.27 4.69
N GLY A 21 -17.02 1.43 4.87
CA GLY A 21 -16.67 2.32 3.75
C GLY A 21 -15.77 1.64 2.71
N HIS A 22 -14.92 0.69 3.12
CA HIS A 22 -14.08 -0.09 2.21
C HIS A 22 -14.88 -0.90 1.18
N HIS A 23 -16.13 -1.28 1.44
CA HIS A 23 -16.99 -1.98 0.47
C HIS A 23 -17.39 -1.13 -0.73
N VAL A 24 -17.33 0.20 -0.61
CA VAL A 24 -17.66 1.14 -1.68
C VAL A 24 -16.44 1.87 -2.23
N ALA A 25 -15.24 1.46 -1.81
CA ALA A 25 -13.99 2.03 -2.29
C ALA A 25 -13.74 1.66 -3.76
N GLN A 26 -13.20 2.61 -4.53
CA GLN A 26 -12.85 2.43 -5.94
C GLN A 26 -11.48 1.76 -6.09
N LEU A 27 -11.44 0.45 -5.85
CA LEU A 27 -10.21 -0.34 -5.82
C LEU A 27 -9.82 -0.96 -7.17
N ASP A 28 -10.79 -1.15 -8.07
CA ASP A 28 -10.55 -1.80 -9.35
C ASP A 28 -10.09 -0.80 -10.43
N PRO A 29 -8.84 -0.89 -10.90
CA PRO A 29 -8.37 -0.03 -11.98
C PRO A 29 -9.01 -0.36 -13.35
N LEU A 30 -9.62 -1.53 -13.51
CA LEU A 30 -10.26 -1.96 -14.76
C LEU A 30 -11.78 -1.70 -14.78
N GLY A 31 -12.40 -1.51 -13.61
CA GLY A 31 -13.85 -1.30 -13.49
C GLY A 31 -14.69 -2.51 -13.93
N ILE A 32 -14.18 -3.72 -13.74
CA ILE A 32 -14.80 -5.00 -14.12
C ILE A 32 -15.23 -5.86 -12.93
N LEU A 33 -14.91 -5.50 -11.68
CA LEU A 33 -15.33 -6.26 -10.48
C LEU A 33 -16.85 -6.48 -10.40
N ASP A 34 -17.65 -5.59 -11.01
CA ASP A 34 -19.12 -5.72 -11.11
C ASP A 34 -19.59 -6.91 -11.98
N ALA A 35 -18.69 -7.58 -12.71
CA ALA A 35 -19.08 -8.67 -13.60
C ALA A 35 -19.46 -9.97 -12.85
N ASP A 36 -18.89 -10.23 -11.67
CA ASP A 36 -19.05 -11.51 -10.95
C ASP A 36 -19.13 -11.42 -9.41
N LEU A 37 -19.08 -10.22 -8.81
CA LEU A 37 -19.21 -10.02 -7.36
C LEU A 37 -20.56 -9.37 -6.99
N ASP A 38 -21.05 -9.68 -5.80
CA ASP A 38 -22.28 -9.10 -5.25
C ASP A 38 -22.14 -7.57 -5.23
N SER A 39 -22.88 -6.89 -6.11
CA SER A 39 -22.94 -5.43 -6.22
C SER A 39 -23.72 -4.77 -5.07
N SER A 40 -23.96 -5.52 -3.98
CA SER A 40 -24.66 -5.03 -2.80
C SER A 40 -23.83 -3.97 -2.08
N VAL A 41 -24.11 -2.70 -2.41
CA VAL A 41 -23.67 -1.57 -1.59
C VAL A 41 -24.40 -1.63 -0.26
N PRO A 42 -23.70 -1.68 0.90
CA PRO A 42 -24.34 -1.67 2.20
C PRO A 42 -25.38 -0.55 2.32
N ALA A 43 -26.58 -0.88 2.82
CA ALA A 43 -27.71 0.05 2.87
C ALA A 43 -27.46 1.27 3.77
N ASP A 44 -26.53 1.14 4.71
CA ASP A 44 -26.15 2.12 5.71
C ASP A 44 -25.00 3.04 5.26
N ILE A 45 -24.42 2.81 4.07
CA ILE A 45 -23.48 3.76 3.45
C ILE A 45 -24.27 4.65 2.49
N ILE A 46 -24.09 5.98 2.62
CA ILE A 46 -24.75 6.95 1.75
C ILE A 46 -24.04 6.91 0.39
N SER A 47 -24.61 6.16 -0.55
CA SER A 47 -24.20 6.15 -1.96
C SER A 47 -25.14 6.96 -2.86
N SER A 48 -26.30 7.36 -2.34
CA SER A 48 -27.29 8.22 -2.98
C SER A 48 -28.08 8.97 -1.91
N THR A 49 -28.68 10.11 -2.27
CA THR A 49 -29.39 10.96 -1.32
C THR A 49 -30.60 10.26 -0.68
N ASP A 50 -31.21 9.30 -1.38
CA ASP A 50 -32.31 8.48 -0.89
C ASP A 50 -31.92 7.61 0.33
N LYS A 51 -30.62 7.30 0.49
CA LYS A 51 -30.12 6.50 1.62
C LYS A 51 -29.95 7.31 2.91
N LEU A 52 -30.03 8.65 2.88
CA LEU A 52 -30.08 9.44 4.13
C LEU A 52 -31.28 9.07 5.00
N GLY A 53 -32.39 8.67 4.36
CA GLY A 53 -33.60 8.23 5.05
C GLY A 53 -33.39 7.01 5.95
N PHE A 54 -32.36 6.17 5.70
CA PHE A 54 -32.01 5.06 6.59
C PHE A 54 -31.68 5.53 8.01
N TYR A 55 -31.10 6.73 8.13
CA TYR A 55 -30.73 7.36 9.40
C TYR A 55 -31.80 8.33 9.91
N GLY A 56 -32.95 8.44 9.24
CA GLY A 56 -33.96 9.46 9.55
C GLY A 56 -33.54 10.89 9.18
N LEU A 57 -32.49 11.04 8.38
CA LEU A 57 -31.98 12.33 7.89
C LEU A 57 -32.57 12.62 6.50
N HIS A 58 -32.68 13.91 6.17
CA HIS A 58 -33.20 14.37 4.89
C HIS A 58 -32.26 15.37 4.20
N GLU A 59 -32.50 15.66 2.93
CA GLU A 59 -31.74 16.67 2.18
C GLU A 59 -31.75 18.04 2.86
N SER A 60 -32.85 18.40 3.53
CA SER A 60 -32.96 19.64 4.31
C SER A 60 -31.96 19.73 5.46
N ASP A 61 -31.38 18.60 5.88
CA ASP A 61 -30.46 18.50 7.00
C ASP A 61 -28.99 18.62 6.56
N LEU A 62 -28.70 18.62 5.26
CA LEU A 62 -27.34 18.69 4.72
C LEU A 62 -26.58 19.95 5.16
N ASP A 63 -27.29 21.06 5.35
CA ASP A 63 -26.73 22.35 5.77
C ASP A 63 -26.76 22.56 7.29
N LYS A 64 -27.35 21.63 8.05
CA LYS A 64 -27.30 21.67 9.51
C LYS A 64 -25.90 21.31 9.99
N VAL A 65 -25.44 22.03 11.01
CA VAL A 65 -24.14 21.84 11.64
C VAL A 65 -24.27 20.87 12.80
N PHE A 66 -23.39 19.86 12.82
CA PHE A 66 -23.34 18.82 13.84
C PHE A 66 -21.99 18.83 14.55
N HIS A 67 -22.01 18.66 15.87
CA HIS A 67 -20.79 18.44 16.65
C HIS A 67 -20.22 17.06 16.37
N LEU A 68 -18.92 17.00 16.11
CA LEU A 68 -18.23 15.75 15.82
C LEU A 68 -17.96 14.97 17.12
N PRO A 69 -18.16 13.65 17.12
CA PRO A 69 -17.79 12.81 18.25
C PRO A 69 -16.26 12.75 18.38
N THR A 70 -15.76 12.47 19.59
CA THR A 70 -14.32 12.26 19.85
C THR A 70 -13.74 11.03 19.14
N THR A 71 -14.59 10.21 18.54
CA THR A 71 -14.24 8.99 17.81
C THR A 71 -13.93 9.22 16.34
N THR A 72 -13.84 10.48 15.87
CA THR A 72 -13.45 10.83 14.50
C THR A 72 -12.49 12.03 14.47
N PHE A 73 -11.66 12.08 13.43
CA PHE A 73 -10.71 13.14 13.14
C PHE A 73 -11.02 13.88 11.83
N ILE A 74 -12.16 13.61 11.19
CA ILE A 74 -12.57 14.30 9.94
C ILE A 74 -12.65 15.81 10.10
N GLY A 75 -12.91 16.32 11.31
CA GLY A 75 -12.94 17.75 11.62
C GLY A 75 -11.58 18.43 11.57
N GLY A 76 -10.48 17.69 11.72
CA GLY A 76 -9.18 18.29 11.97
C GLY A 76 -9.21 19.15 13.24
N GLN A 77 -9.18 20.47 13.08
CA GLN A 77 -9.30 21.44 14.19
C GLN A 77 -10.74 21.93 14.40
N GLU A 78 -11.67 21.61 13.50
CA GLU A 78 -13.06 22.05 13.55
C GLU A 78 -13.89 21.08 14.42
N PRO A 79 -14.52 21.54 15.52
CA PRO A 79 -15.29 20.67 16.42
C PRO A 79 -16.70 20.35 15.89
N ALA A 80 -17.14 21.02 14.82
CA ALA A 80 -18.45 20.85 14.22
C ALA A 80 -18.39 21.12 12.72
N LEU A 81 -19.19 20.38 11.94
CA LEU A 81 -19.24 20.50 10.48
C LEU A 81 -20.69 20.41 9.99
N PRO A 82 -21.02 21.05 8.84
CA PRO A 82 -22.25 20.75 8.12
C PRO A 82 -22.32 19.27 7.74
N LEU A 83 -23.51 18.66 7.77
CA LEU A 83 -23.68 17.24 7.41
C LEU A 83 -23.12 16.91 6.02
N ARG A 84 -23.31 17.81 5.04
CA ARG A 84 -22.72 17.64 3.69
C ARG A 84 -21.20 17.46 3.73
N GLU A 85 -20.53 18.17 4.63
CA GLU A 85 -19.07 18.16 4.73
C GLU A 85 -18.61 16.93 5.50
N ILE A 86 -19.38 16.47 6.49
CA ILE A 86 -19.15 15.20 7.19
C ILE A 86 -19.15 14.05 6.19
N ILE A 87 -20.21 13.93 5.38
CA ILE A 87 -20.34 12.87 4.37
C ILE A 87 -19.17 12.94 3.37
N ARG A 88 -18.89 14.13 2.82
CA ARG A 88 -17.79 14.34 1.86
C ARG A 88 -16.43 13.91 2.44
N ARG A 89 -16.12 14.27 3.68
CA ARG A 89 -14.84 13.91 4.32
C ARG A 89 -14.76 12.41 4.62
N LEU A 90 -15.85 11.76 5.00
CA LEU A 90 -15.90 10.31 5.18
C LEU A 90 -15.72 9.55 3.85
N GLU A 91 -16.38 10.01 2.78
CA GLU A 91 -16.20 9.46 1.43
C GLU A 91 -14.76 9.63 0.94
N MET A 92 -14.14 10.76 1.22
CA MET A 92 -12.72 10.99 0.91
C MET A 92 -11.78 10.07 1.70
N ALA A 93 -12.10 9.78 2.96
CA ALA A 93 -11.25 8.97 3.83
C ALA A 93 -11.39 7.46 3.57
N TYR A 94 -12.60 6.98 3.28
CA TYR A 94 -12.91 5.54 3.30
C TYR A 94 -13.38 4.96 1.96
N CYS A 95 -13.78 5.79 0.99
CA CYS A 95 -14.48 5.34 -0.23
C CYS A 95 -13.75 5.71 -1.54
N GLN A 96 -12.55 6.29 -1.47
CA GLN A 96 -11.76 6.63 -2.67
C GLN A 96 -10.96 5.40 -3.16
N HIS A 97 -9.72 5.60 -3.59
CA HIS A 97 -8.84 4.55 -4.10
C HIS A 97 -8.11 3.74 -3.01
N ILE A 98 -8.56 3.84 -1.75
CA ILE A 98 -8.03 3.07 -0.62
C ILE A 98 -9.20 2.57 0.21
N GLY A 99 -9.28 1.26 0.39
CA GLY A 99 -10.22 0.61 1.29
C GLY A 99 -9.52 0.33 2.62
N VAL A 100 -10.01 0.93 3.71
CA VAL A 100 -9.39 0.80 5.03
C VAL A 100 -10.21 -0.16 5.87
N GLU A 101 -9.66 -1.34 6.12
CA GLU A 101 -10.22 -2.34 7.04
C GLU A 101 -9.41 -2.35 8.33
N PHE A 102 -10.00 -1.90 9.43
CA PHE A 102 -9.30 -1.82 10.72
C PHE A 102 -10.19 -2.01 11.95
N MET A 103 -11.51 -1.88 11.81
CA MET A 103 -12.44 -1.94 12.95
C MET A 103 -12.56 -3.32 13.60
N PHE A 104 -11.92 -4.35 13.04
CA PHE A 104 -11.75 -5.67 13.66
C PHE A 104 -10.64 -5.71 14.73
N ILE A 105 -9.80 -4.67 14.81
CA ILE A 105 -8.72 -4.56 15.80
C ILE A 105 -9.35 -4.24 17.17
N ASN A 106 -9.01 -5.04 18.19
CA ASN A 106 -9.54 -4.86 19.54
C ASN A 106 -8.86 -3.71 20.31
N ASP A 107 -7.63 -3.34 19.92
CA ASP A 107 -6.87 -2.26 20.53
C ASP A 107 -7.39 -0.88 20.09
N LEU A 108 -7.88 -0.12 21.05
CA LEU A 108 -8.44 1.21 20.83
C LEU A 108 -7.38 2.22 20.36
N GLU A 109 -6.16 2.14 20.90
CA GLU A 109 -5.07 3.07 20.54
C GLU A 109 -4.68 2.88 19.07
N GLN A 110 -4.58 1.62 18.63
CA GLN A 110 -4.33 1.29 17.22
C GLN A 110 -5.45 1.79 16.31
N CYS A 111 -6.72 1.58 16.69
CA CYS A 111 -7.86 2.08 15.92
C CYS A 111 -7.85 3.61 15.83
N GLN A 112 -7.56 4.30 16.93
CA GLN A 112 -7.46 5.76 16.97
C GLN A 112 -6.31 6.26 16.10
N TRP A 113 -5.16 5.59 16.12
CA TRP A 113 -4.02 5.92 15.26
C TRP A 113 -4.38 5.82 13.77
N ILE A 114 -5.07 4.75 13.36
CA ILE A 114 -5.50 4.56 11.97
C ILE A 114 -6.51 5.66 11.58
N ARG A 115 -7.52 5.93 12.43
CA ARG A 115 -8.47 7.01 12.19
C ARG A 115 -7.77 8.35 12.02
N GLN A 116 -6.83 8.68 12.91
CA GLN A 116 -6.07 9.92 12.80
C GLN A 116 -5.28 9.99 11.49
N LYS A 117 -4.70 8.87 11.02
CA LYS A 117 -3.95 8.84 9.76
C LYS A 117 -4.80 9.01 8.53
N PHE A 118 -6.04 8.48 8.50
CA PHE A 118 -6.88 8.50 7.30
C PHE A 118 -7.95 9.60 7.29
N GLU A 119 -8.51 9.97 8.44
CA GLU A 119 -9.58 10.97 8.53
C GLU A 119 -9.05 12.40 8.59
N THR A 120 -7.80 12.61 9.02
CA THR A 120 -7.25 13.97 9.14
C THR A 120 -7.22 14.66 7.77
N PRO A 121 -7.79 15.87 7.64
CA PRO A 121 -7.77 16.59 6.37
C PRO A 121 -6.36 16.83 5.85
N GLY A 122 -6.15 16.60 4.55
CA GLY A 122 -4.89 16.92 3.87
C GLY A 122 -3.83 15.80 3.87
N ILE A 123 -4.10 14.63 4.46
CA ILE A 123 -3.13 13.51 4.52
C ILE A 123 -2.72 12.93 3.16
N MET A 124 -3.54 13.11 2.12
CA MET A 124 -3.26 12.68 0.73
C MET A 124 -2.67 13.80 -0.15
N GLN A 125 -2.19 14.90 0.43
CA GLN A 125 -1.57 15.99 -0.33
C GLN A 125 -0.08 15.73 -0.56
N PHE A 126 0.30 15.61 -1.83
CA PHE A 126 1.69 15.45 -2.25
C PHE A 126 2.24 16.75 -2.83
N THR A 127 3.49 17.05 -2.49
CA THR A 127 4.29 18.09 -3.12
C THR A 127 4.60 17.75 -4.59
N ASN A 128 4.95 18.77 -5.37
CA ASN A 128 5.33 18.56 -6.77
C ASN A 128 6.59 17.69 -6.93
N GLU A 129 7.50 17.74 -5.96
CA GLU A 129 8.72 16.94 -5.96
C GLU A 129 8.43 15.45 -5.71
N GLU A 130 7.57 15.14 -4.76
CA GLU A 130 7.12 13.77 -4.49
C GLU A 130 6.41 13.18 -5.71
N LYS A 131 5.49 13.95 -6.33
CA LYS A 131 4.79 13.53 -7.57
C LYS A 131 5.78 13.21 -8.69
N ARG A 132 6.79 14.06 -8.91
CA ARG A 132 7.83 13.82 -9.92
C ARG A 132 8.67 12.59 -9.60
N THR A 133 8.99 12.37 -8.32
CA THR A 133 9.75 11.20 -7.87
C THR A 133 8.97 9.90 -8.09
N LEU A 134 7.68 9.88 -7.75
CA LEU A 134 6.80 8.73 -7.99
C LEU A 134 6.69 8.43 -9.49
N LEU A 135 6.47 9.46 -10.32
CA LEU A 135 6.42 9.31 -11.77
C LEU A 135 7.73 8.76 -12.34
N ALA A 136 8.89 9.27 -11.90
CA ALA A 136 10.19 8.80 -12.37
C ALA A 136 10.43 7.31 -12.02
N ARG A 137 9.97 6.87 -10.84
CA ARG A 137 10.05 5.46 -10.42
C ARG A 137 9.13 4.59 -11.27
N LEU A 138 7.91 5.04 -11.54
CA LEU A 138 6.96 4.36 -12.40
C LEU A 138 7.49 4.20 -13.83
N VAL A 139 8.00 5.28 -14.43
CA VAL A 139 8.59 5.27 -15.78
C VAL A 139 9.76 4.28 -15.86
N ARG A 140 10.64 4.23 -14.85
CA ARG A 140 11.73 3.24 -14.82
C ARG A 140 11.21 1.80 -14.78
N SER A 141 10.16 1.54 -14.00
CA SER A 141 9.50 0.24 -13.96
C SER A 141 8.97 -0.16 -15.34
N THR A 142 8.17 0.71 -15.96
CA THR A 142 7.54 0.46 -17.26
C THR A 142 8.57 0.26 -18.36
N ARG A 143 9.58 1.16 -18.46
CA ARG A 143 10.61 1.08 -19.50
C ARG A 143 11.49 -0.17 -19.38
N PHE A 144 11.71 -0.65 -18.15
CA PHE A 144 12.44 -1.90 -17.94
C PHE A 144 11.68 -3.09 -18.52
N GLU A 145 10.38 -3.21 -18.27
CA GLU A 145 9.56 -4.29 -18.85
C GLU A 145 9.46 -4.20 -20.37
N GLU A 146 9.22 -3.01 -20.92
CA GLU A 146 9.19 -2.79 -22.37
C GLU A 146 10.51 -3.20 -23.04
N PHE A 147 11.64 -2.87 -22.41
CA PHE A 147 12.96 -3.25 -22.91
C PHE A 147 13.13 -4.78 -22.93
N LEU A 148 12.81 -5.45 -21.82
CA LEU A 148 12.90 -6.91 -21.74
C LEU A 148 12.00 -7.58 -22.79
N GLN A 149 10.76 -7.10 -22.93
CA GLN A 149 9.80 -7.62 -23.90
C GLN A 149 10.29 -7.45 -25.35
N ARG A 150 10.91 -6.32 -25.67
CA ARG A 150 11.46 -6.07 -27.01
C ARG A 150 12.69 -6.91 -27.31
N LYS A 151 13.58 -7.08 -26.34
CA LYS A 151 14.87 -7.76 -26.55
C LYS A 151 14.75 -9.28 -26.49
N TRP A 152 13.89 -9.81 -25.61
CA TRP A 152 13.67 -11.24 -25.40
C TRP A 152 12.18 -11.58 -25.39
N SER A 153 11.51 -11.41 -26.53
CA SER A 153 10.06 -11.55 -26.67
C SER A 153 9.51 -12.93 -26.31
N SER A 154 10.32 -13.98 -26.49
CA SER A 154 9.92 -15.38 -26.28
C SER A 154 10.34 -15.93 -24.92
N GLU A 155 11.11 -15.17 -24.15
CA GLU A 155 11.63 -15.60 -22.85
C GLU A 155 10.62 -15.36 -21.73
N LYS A 156 10.49 -16.34 -20.84
CA LYS A 156 9.65 -16.19 -19.66
C LYS A 156 10.33 -15.28 -18.64
N ARG A 157 9.70 -14.14 -18.35
CA ARG A 157 10.21 -13.13 -17.41
C ARG A 157 9.30 -12.80 -16.21
N PHE A 158 8.03 -13.19 -16.27
CA PHE A 158 7.01 -12.83 -15.26
C PHE A 158 6.96 -11.32 -15.00
N GLY A 159 6.68 -10.55 -16.06
CA GLY A 159 6.68 -9.10 -16.01
C GLY A 159 5.69 -8.48 -15.04
N LEU A 160 5.93 -7.20 -14.73
CA LEU A 160 5.13 -6.40 -13.80
C LEU A 160 4.07 -5.52 -14.51
N GLU A 161 3.76 -5.77 -15.78
CA GLU A 161 2.78 -4.95 -16.52
C GLU A 161 1.41 -4.94 -15.85
N GLY A 162 0.84 -3.74 -15.70
CA GLY A 162 -0.39 -3.48 -14.96
C GLY A 162 -0.20 -3.35 -13.44
N CYS A 163 0.97 -3.70 -12.91
CA CYS A 163 1.32 -3.64 -11.50
C CYS A 163 2.57 -2.78 -11.23
N GLU A 164 2.96 -1.90 -12.15
CA GLU A 164 4.22 -1.15 -12.09
C GLU A 164 4.31 -0.23 -10.86
N VAL A 165 3.16 0.11 -10.26
CA VAL A 165 3.05 0.86 -9.00
C VAL A 165 3.76 0.17 -7.83
N LEU A 166 4.01 -1.13 -7.91
CA LEU A 166 4.79 -1.88 -6.92
C LEU A 166 6.18 -1.27 -6.71
N ILE A 167 6.83 -0.77 -7.77
CA ILE A 167 8.18 -0.20 -7.68
C ILE A 167 8.20 1.12 -6.89
N PRO A 168 7.40 2.16 -7.21
CA PRO A 168 7.31 3.34 -6.37
C PRO A 168 6.87 3.01 -4.94
N ALA A 169 5.90 2.10 -4.75
CA ALA A 169 5.43 1.71 -3.42
C ALA A 169 6.55 1.11 -2.55
N LEU A 170 7.26 0.09 -3.04
CA LEU A 170 8.37 -0.53 -2.32
C LEU A 170 9.48 0.48 -2.00
N LYS A 171 9.81 1.36 -2.95
CA LYS A 171 10.83 2.38 -2.70
C LYS A 171 10.37 3.39 -1.64
N THR A 172 9.10 3.80 -1.64
CA THR A 172 8.56 4.68 -0.61
C THR A 172 8.59 4.03 0.78
N ILE A 173 8.27 2.72 0.87
CA ILE A 173 8.42 1.96 2.12
C ILE A 173 9.87 2.00 2.59
N ILE A 174 10.83 1.71 1.70
CA ILE A 174 12.27 1.72 2.03
C ILE A 174 12.74 3.12 2.47
N ASP A 175 12.29 4.17 1.80
CA ASP A 175 12.65 5.56 2.14
C ASP A 175 12.11 5.94 3.53
N MET A 176 10.84 5.62 3.80
CA MET A 176 10.22 5.87 5.10
C MET A 176 10.87 5.04 6.21
N SER A 177 11.14 3.75 5.97
CA SER A 177 11.83 2.89 6.94
C SER A 177 13.22 3.45 7.26
N SER A 178 13.98 3.84 6.23
CA SER A 178 15.30 4.45 6.40
C SER A 178 15.24 5.78 7.16
N ALA A 179 14.23 6.61 6.91
CA ALA A 179 14.03 7.86 7.65
C ALA A 179 13.75 7.61 9.13
N ASN A 180 13.08 6.49 9.46
CA ASN A 180 12.69 6.14 10.82
C ASN A 180 13.75 5.39 11.64
N GLY A 181 14.89 5.01 11.07
CA GLY A 181 15.90 4.26 11.85
C GLY A 181 16.37 2.96 11.23
N VAL A 182 15.63 2.40 10.29
CA VAL A 182 15.85 1.03 9.82
C VAL A 182 17.09 0.94 8.94
N ASP A 183 17.98 0.02 9.29
CA ASP A 183 19.23 -0.26 8.59
C ASP A 183 19.09 -1.47 7.64
N TYR A 184 18.16 -2.39 7.92
CA TYR A 184 17.94 -3.62 7.12
C TYR A 184 16.51 -3.75 6.61
N VAL A 185 16.35 -4.03 5.32
CA VAL A 185 15.06 -4.42 4.71
C VAL A 185 15.23 -5.77 4.02
N ILE A 186 14.61 -6.79 4.60
CA ILE A 186 14.62 -8.16 4.11
C ILE A 186 13.26 -8.48 3.51
N MET A 187 13.25 -8.95 2.27
CA MET A 187 12.05 -9.17 1.48
C MET A 187 12.01 -10.61 0.96
N GLY A 188 10.79 -11.16 0.93
CA GLY A 188 10.41 -12.29 0.10
C GLY A 188 9.39 -11.81 -0.92
N MET A 189 9.44 -12.36 -2.13
CA MET A 189 8.42 -12.08 -3.15
C MET A 189 8.31 -13.25 -4.12
N PRO A 190 7.14 -13.45 -4.74
CA PRO A 190 6.98 -14.42 -5.81
C PRO A 190 7.69 -13.95 -7.10
N HIS A 191 7.62 -14.77 -8.13
CA HIS A 191 8.18 -14.51 -9.45
C HIS A 191 7.70 -13.21 -10.17
N ARG A 192 6.47 -12.72 -9.91
CA ARG A 192 5.87 -11.57 -10.63
C ARG A 192 6.64 -10.27 -10.32
N GLY A 193 7.19 -9.66 -11.36
CA GLY A 193 7.97 -8.43 -11.28
C GLY A 193 9.32 -8.56 -10.58
N ARG A 194 9.82 -9.78 -10.33
CA ARG A 194 11.04 -9.98 -9.53
C ARG A 194 12.27 -9.34 -10.16
N LEU A 195 12.45 -9.47 -11.48
CA LEU A 195 13.56 -8.85 -12.19
C LEU A 195 13.49 -7.32 -12.12
N ASN A 196 12.27 -6.76 -12.13
CA ASN A 196 12.03 -5.33 -11.98
C ASN A 196 12.41 -4.84 -10.59
N VAL A 197 12.04 -5.58 -9.54
CA VAL A 197 12.45 -5.30 -8.15
C VAL A 197 13.97 -5.40 -8.00
N LEU A 198 14.61 -6.44 -8.55
CA LEU A 198 16.06 -6.57 -8.54
C LEU A 198 16.76 -5.36 -9.18
N ALA A 199 16.31 -4.93 -10.37
CA ALA A 199 16.91 -3.80 -11.09
C ALA A 199 16.61 -2.44 -10.44
N ASN A 200 15.34 -2.15 -10.14
CA ASN A 200 14.87 -0.81 -9.80
C ASN A 200 14.78 -0.54 -8.29
N VAL A 201 14.60 -1.59 -7.47
CA VAL A 201 14.53 -1.50 -6.00
C VAL A 201 15.86 -1.89 -5.39
N ILE A 202 16.41 -3.07 -5.69
CA ILE A 202 17.64 -3.59 -5.05
C ILE A 202 18.91 -3.06 -5.73
N ARG A 203 18.80 -2.65 -7.00
CA ARG A 203 19.90 -2.13 -7.81
C ARG A 203 20.95 -3.19 -8.11
N LYS A 204 20.49 -4.40 -8.44
CA LYS A 204 21.31 -5.37 -9.17
C LYS A 204 21.77 -4.74 -10.48
N GLU A 205 23.04 -4.91 -10.80
CA GLU A 205 23.59 -4.42 -12.05
C GLU A 205 22.86 -5.03 -13.24
N LEU A 206 22.50 -4.21 -14.21
CA LEU A 206 21.69 -4.64 -15.35
C LEU A 206 22.42 -5.71 -16.17
N GLU A 207 23.74 -5.61 -16.29
CA GLU A 207 24.58 -6.60 -16.95
C GLU A 207 24.40 -7.99 -16.32
N GLN A 208 24.41 -8.07 -14.99
CA GLN A 208 24.19 -9.33 -14.27
C GLN A 208 22.77 -9.89 -14.47
N ILE A 209 21.78 -9.04 -14.72
CA ILE A 209 20.42 -9.51 -15.07
C ILE A 209 20.39 -9.99 -16.51
N PHE A 210 20.94 -9.21 -17.44
CA PHE A 210 20.87 -9.48 -18.88
C PHE A 210 21.68 -10.71 -19.29
N CYS A 211 22.81 -10.98 -18.64
CA CYS A 211 23.56 -12.23 -18.85
C CYS A 211 22.71 -13.47 -18.56
N GLN A 212 21.74 -13.41 -17.64
CA GLN A 212 20.86 -14.55 -17.32
C GLN A 212 19.80 -14.84 -18.39
N PHE A 213 19.73 -14.01 -19.44
CA PHE A 213 18.93 -14.29 -20.63
C PHE A 213 19.74 -14.89 -21.77
N ASP A 214 21.08 -14.93 -21.67
CA ASP A 214 21.92 -15.57 -22.67
C ASP A 214 22.18 -17.02 -22.28
N SER A 215 21.55 -17.94 -22.99
CA SER A 215 21.67 -19.39 -22.76
C SER A 215 23.06 -19.95 -23.07
N LYS A 216 23.95 -19.15 -23.69
CA LYS A 216 25.33 -19.55 -24.01
C LYS A 216 26.30 -19.30 -22.88
N LEU A 217 25.91 -18.51 -21.87
CA LEU A 217 26.77 -18.20 -20.74
C LEU A 217 26.64 -19.30 -19.70
N GLU A 218 27.78 -19.94 -19.38
CA GLU A 218 27.86 -20.89 -18.28
C GLU A 218 27.87 -20.14 -16.94
N ALA A 219 27.24 -20.74 -15.93
CA ALA A 219 27.30 -20.20 -14.58
C ALA A 219 28.74 -20.25 -14.07
N ALA A 220 29.24 -19.12 -13.56
CA ALA A 220 30.55 -19.09 -12.90
C ALA A 220 30.54 -19.77 -11.53
N ASP A 221 29.35 -19.93 -10.94
CA ASP A 221 29.15 -20.47 -9.60
C ASP A 221 29.03 -22.00 -9.61
N GLU A 222 29.52 -22.66 -8.56
CA GLU A 222 29.37 -24.10 -8.36
C GLU A 222 27.92 -24.49 -8.02
N GLY A 223 27.37 -25.50 -8.69
CA GLY A 223 26.06 -26.07 -8.39
C GLY A 223 25.18 -26.30 -9.62
N SER A 224 23.95 -26.79 -9.41
CA SER A 224 22.97 -27.01 -10.49
C SER A 224 22.35 -25.72 -11.01
N GLY A 225 22.56 -24.59 -10.32
CA GLY A 225 21.89 -23.32 -10.59
C GLY A 225 20.39 -23.36 -10.31
N ASP A 226 19.73 -22.23 -10.61
CA ASP A 226 18.27 -22.10 -10.63
C ASP A 226 17.88 -20.99 -11.63
N MET A 227 16.59 -20.87 -11.92
CA MET A 227 16.05 -19.89 -12.86
C MET A 227 16.26 -18.46 -12.35
N LYS A 228 16.46 -17.51 -13.28
CA LYS A 228 16.73 -16.07 -13.02
C LYS A 228 15.79 -15.40 -12.00
N TYR A 229 14.54 -15.84 -11.93
CA TYR A 229 13.53 -15.31 -11.02
C TYR A 229 13.37 -16.10 -9.69
N HIS A 230 14.30 -16.99 -9.34
CA HIS A 230 14.41 -17.60 -8.01
C HIS A 230 15.60 -17.05 -7.22
N LEU A 231 16.59 -16.52 -7.92
CA LEU A 231 17.83 -16.04 -7.31
C LEU A 231 17.58 -14.85 -6.41
N GLY A 232 18.18 -14.88 -5.23
CA GLY A 232 18.17 -13.78 -4.27
C GLY A 232 19.24 -12.74 -4.57
N MET A 233 19.27 -11.69 -3.76
CA MET A 233 20.36 -10.72 -3.76
C MET A 233 20.52 -10.11 -2.38
N TYR A 234 21.75 -9.73 -2.05
CA TYR A 234 22.09 -8.90 -0.90
C TYR A 234 22.87 -7.69 -1.41
N HIS A 235 22.44 -6.49 -1.03
CA HIS A 235 23.10 -5.26 -1.47
C HIS A 235 23.00 -4.16 -0.41
N ARG A 236 24.16 -3.69 0.05
CA ARG A 236 24.28 -2.53 0.93
C ARG A 236 24.60 -1.30 0.10
N ARG A 237 23.83 -0.23 0.30
CA ARG A 237 24.02 1.04 -0.42
C ARG A 237 23.51 2.24 0.37
N ILE A 238 23.80 3.43 -0.12
CA ILE A 238 23.23 4.68 0.41
C ILE A 238 21.81 4.88 -0.16
N ASN A 239 20.85 5.12 0.71
CA ASN A 239 19.55 5.67 0.31
C ASN A 239 19.72 7.17 0.07
N ARG A 240 19.58 7.60 -1.20
CA ARG A 240 19.77 9.00 -1.59
C ARG A 240 18.74 9.97 -1.04
N VAL A 241 17.59 9.48 -0.55
CA VAL A 241 16.55 10.33 0.05
C VAL A 241 16.92 10.71 1.48
N THR A 242 17.53 9.78 2.23
CA THR A 242 17.84 9.94 3.65
C THR A 242 19.34 10.12 3.93
N ASP A 243 20.18 9.91 2.92
CA ASP A 243 21.65 9.84 2.99
C ASP A 243 22.19 8.83 4.01
N ARG A 244 21.39 7.80 4.31
CA ARG A 244 21.76 6.72 5.24
C ARG A 244 22.13 5.45 4.49
N ASN A 245 23.02 4.68 5.10
CA ASN A 245 23.28 3.32 4.63
C ASN A 245 22.05 2.45 4.91
N ILE A 246 21.62 1.69 3.90
CA ILE A 246 20.57 0.69 4.01
C ILE A 246 21.02 -0.59 3.33
N THR A 247 20.73 -1.71 3.98
CA THR A 247 20.98 -3.04 3.48
C THR A 247 19.68 -3.64 2.98
N LEU A 248 19.63 -4.00 1.70
CA LEU A 248 18.49 -4.65 1.10
C LEU A 248 18.82 -6.11 0.83
N SER A 249 17.95 -7.01 1.24
CA SER A 249 18.06 -8.43 0.91
C SER A 249 16.78 -8.98 0.33
N LEU A 250 16.87 -9.59 -0.85
CA LEU A 250 15.82 -10.44 -1.40
C LEU A 250 16.23 -11.88 -1.24
N VAL A 251 15.39 -12.64 -0.53
CA VAL A 251 15.64 -14.05 -0.26
C VAL A 251 15.43 -14.86 -1.54
N ALA A 252 16.28 -15.87 -1.76
CA ALA A 252 16.09 -16.84 -2.83
C ALA A 252 14.88 -17.73 -2.50
N ASN A 253 14.06 -18.08 -3.47
CA ASN A 253 12.84 -18.85 -3.23
C ASN A 253 12.57 -19.88 -4.34
N PRO A 254 12.02 -21.05 -4.00
CA PRO A 254 11.55 -22.00 -5.00
C PRO A 254 10.25 -21.52 -5.65
N SER A 255 9.74 -22.29 -6.61
CA SER A 255 8.42 -22.08 -7.24
C SER A 255 7.23 -22.24 -6.28
N HIS A 256 7.42 -22.85 -5.10
CA HIS A 256 6.37 -23.01 -4.10
C HIS A 256 6.05 -21.65 -3.48
N LEU A 257 4.92 -21.07 -3.89
CA LEU A 257 4.46 -19.76 -3.41
C LEU A 257 4.28 -19.78 -1.88
N GLU A 258 4.50 -18.62 -1.26
CA GLU A 258 4.47 -18.39 0.20
C GLU A 258 5.48 -19.20 1.05
N ALA A 259 6.19 -20.18 0.48
CA ALA A 259 7.19 -20.97 1.23
C ALA A 259 8.39 -20.13 1.70
N ALA A 260 8.62 -18.96 1.10
CA ALA A 260 9.70 -18.04 1.46
C ALA A 260 9.38 -17.21 2.72
N ASP A 261 8.11 -17.10 3.12
CA ASP A 261 7.66 -16.23 4.21
C ASP A 261 8.35 -16.54 5.55
N PRO A 262 8.34 -17.80 6.05
CA PRO A 262 9.05 -18.13 7.29
C PRO A 262 10.57 -17.98 7.14
N VAL A 263 11.12 -18.14 5.93
CA VAL A 263 12.56 -17.97 5.67
C VAL A 263 12.96 -16.50 5.82
N VAL A 264 12.14 -15.58 5.32
CA VAL A 264 12.33 -14.14 5.50
C VAL A 264 12.28 -13.79 6.98
N MET A 265 11.26 -14.26 7.70
CA MET A 265 11.11 -13.99 9.13
C MET A 265 12.30 -14.53 9.95
N GLY A 266 12.75 -15.75 9.67
CA GLY A 266 13.92 -16.34 10.32
C GLY A 266 15.19 -15.56 10.03
N LYS A 267 15.39 -15.13 8.78
CA LYS A 267 16.54 -14.28 8.41
C LYS A 267 16.49 -12.93 9.10
N THR A 268 15.34 -12.26 9.15
CA THR A 268 15.15 -11.00 9.87
C THR A 268 15.49 -11.16 11.35
N LYS A 269 15.02 -12.24 11.98
CA LYS A 269 15.33 -12.50 13.39
C LYS A 269 16.82 -12.74 13.63
N ALA A 270 17.50 -13.42 12.70
CA ALA A 270 18.94 -13.63 12.77
C ALA A 270 19.70 -12.29 12.65
N GLU A 271 19.35 -11.42 11.70
CA GLU A 271 19.97 -10.10 11.56
C GLU A 271 19.76 -9.23 12.80
N GLN A 272 18.54 -9.22 13.37
CA GLN A 272 18.26 -8.54 14.64
C GLN A 272 19.16 -9.04 15.77
N PHE A 273 19.33 -10.36 15.89
CA PHE A 273 20.21 -10.96 16.91
C PHE A 273 21.67 -10.52 16.73
N TYR A 274 22.22 -10.66 15.52
CA TYR A 274 23.63 -10.32 15.25
C TYR A 274 23.91 -8.81 15.29
N CYS A 275 22.91 -7.97 15.01
CA CYS A 275 23.01 -6.51 15.14
C CYS A 275 22.75 -6.00 16.57
N GLY A 276 22.42 -6.90 17.51
CA GLY A 276 22.07 -6.53 18.88
C GLY A 276 20.76 -5.72 18.98
N ASP A 277 19.86 -5.85 18.00
CA ASP A 277 18.55 -5.21 18.02
C ASP A 277 17.56 -6.03 18.83
N THR A 278 17.46 -5.70 20.11
CA THR A 278 16.55 -6.36 21.06
C THR A 278 15.14 -5.75 21.05
N GLU A 279 14.98 -4.55 20.48
CA GLU A 279 13.73 -3.78 20.49
C GLU A 279 13.02 -3.75 19.12
N GLY A 280 13.65 -4.27 18.06
CA GLY A 280 13.08 -4.27 16.71
C GLY A 280 13.11 -2.90 16.03
N LYS A 281 14.05 -2.04 16.42
CA LYS A 281 14.13 -0.64 15.95
C LYS A 281 15.19 -0.42 14.87
N LYS A 282 15.95 -1.44 14.48
CA LYS A 282 17.06 -1.34 13.51
C LYS A 282 16.85 -2.27 12.30
#